data_AF-A0AB39QZL4-F1
#
_entry.id   AF-A0AB39QZL4-F1
#
_cell.length_a   1.000
_cell.length_b   1.000
_cell.length_c   1.000
_cell.angle_alpha   90.00
_cell.angle_beta   90.00
_cell.angle_gamma   90.00
#
_symmetry.space_group_name_H-M   'P 1'
#
loop_
_entity.id
_entity.type
_entity.pdbx_description
1 polymer ?
#
loop_
_entity_poly.entity_id
_entity_poly.type
_entity_poly.pdbx_seq_one_letter_code
_entity_poly.pdbx_strand_id
1 'polypeptide(L)'
;MTPASARRLDAVVRHVMREADVPGVKRRSVGAGRSDRVRSFGVANKATGRQMSPGLYPRIGSETKAFTMTAVPQLAGQDTVGLVDPVGRHLDGVPDGDRITVRDLTGMRSGRSTTPRDDGFFEAPTSDPQRAFSPAAVDRPLHRQA
;
A
#
# COMPACT_ATOMS: atom_id res chain seq x y z
N MET A 1 -20.25 -13.10 14.13
CA MET A 1 -20.72 -11.73 14.43
C MET A 1 -22.24 -11.73 14.55
N THR A 2 -22.82 -11.08 15.56
CA THR A 2 -24.29 -11.04 15.72
C THR A 2 -24.94 -10.06 14.73
N PRO A 3 -26.24 -10.22 14.40
CA PRO A 3 -26.97 -9.26 13.56
C PRO A 3 -26.96 -7.82 14.12
N ALA A 4 -27.01 -7.67 15.45
CA ALA A 4 -26.98 -6.37 16.11
C ALA A 4 -25.63 -5.67 15.92
N SER A 5 -24.51 -6.37 16.16
CA SER A 5 -23.16 -5.83 15.92
C SER A 5 -22.93 -5.49 14.45
N ALA A 6 -23.45 -6.31 13.53
CA ALA A 6 -23.36 -6.06 12.10
C ALA A 6 -24.09 -4.77 11.68
N ARG A 7 -25.30 -4.54 12.20
CA ARG A 7 -26.06 -3.29 11.95
C ARG A 7 -25.36 -2.06 12.52
N ARG A 8 -24.82 -2.17 13.74
CA ARG A 8 -24.05 -1.08 14.37
C ARG A 8 -22.82 -0.73 13.54
N LEU A 9 -22.08 -1.74 13.04
CA LEU A 9 -20.93 -1.52 12.17
C LEU A 9 -21.33 -0.87 10.84
N ASP A 10 -22.43 -1.32 10.21
CA ASP A 10 -22.94 -0.70 8.97
C ASP A 10 -23.35 0.77 9.20
N ALA A 11 -23.88 1.11 10.38
CA ALA A 11 -24.20 2.49 10.76
C ALA A 11 -22.94 3.36 10.95
N VAL A 12 -21.92 2.85 11.65
CA VAL A 12 -20.63 3.54 11.84
C VAL A 12 -19.96 3.80 10.50
N VAL A 13 -19.91 2.82 9.60
CA VAL A 13 -19.33 3.00 8.26
C VAL A 13 -20.02 4.14 7.52
N ARG A 14 -21.36 4.17 7.49
CA ARG A 14 -22.09 5.26 6.82
C ARG A 14 -21.88 6.62 7.47
N HIS A 15 -21.71 6.67 8.80
CA HIS A 15 -21.43 7.91 9.51
C HIS A 15 -20.04 8.45 9.14
N VAL A 16 -19.00 7.63 9.25
CA VAL A 16 -17.62 7.99 8.86
C VAL A 16 -17.54 8.38 7.38
N MET A 17 -18.26 7.68 6.50
CA MET A 17 -18.33 8.05 5.08
C MET A 17 -18.84 9.48 4.87
N ARG A 18 -19.84 9.93 5.65
CA ARG A 18 -20.34 11.30 5.56
C ARG A 18 -19.38 12.31 6.16
N GLU A 19 -18.78 12.01 7.30
CA GLU A 19 -17.84 12.92 7.97
C GLU A 19 -16.54 13.13 7.18
N ALA A 20 -16.03 12.08 6.54
CA ALA A 20 -14.76 12.11 5.81
C ALA A 20 -14.93 12.30 4.29
N ASP A 21 -16.13 12.62 3.81
CA ASP A 21 -16.48 12.74 2.37
C ASP A 21 -15.98 11.55 1.52
N VAL A 22 -16.15 10.33 2.04
CA VAL A 22 -15.75 9.11 1.34
C VAL A 22 -16.91 8.62 0.47
N PRO A 23 -16.79 8.63 -0.88
CA PRO A 23 -17.91 8.37 -1.77
C PRO A 23 -18.34 6.90 -1.79
N GLY A 24 -17.43 5.97 -1.48
CA GLY A 24 -17.70 4.54 -1.55
C GLY A 24 -16.77 3.73 -0.66
N VAL A 25 -17.31 2.69 -0.03
CA VAL A 25 -16.57 1.76 0.83
C VAL A 25 -16.94 0.32 0.50
N LYS A 26 -15.94 -0.55 0.39
CA LYS A 26 -16.08 -2.01 0.41
C LYS A 26 -15.46 -2.55 1.69
N ARG A 27 -16.21 -3.37 2.42
CA ARG A 27 -15.77 -4.00 3.68
C ARG A 27 -15.93 -5.50 3.58
N ARG A 28 -14.93 -6.26 4.00
CA ARG A 28 -15.04 -7.70 4.30
C ARG A 28 -14.89 -7.89 5.81
N SER A 29 -15.77 -8.67 6.40
CA SER A 29 -15.70 -9.03 7.82
C SER A 29 -15.53 -10.55 7.91
N VAL A 30 -14.45 -10.99 8.53
CA VAL A 30 -14.12 -12.41 8.72
C VAL A 30 -14.11 -12.69 10.23
N GLY A 31 -14.96 -13.62 10.69
CA GLY A 31 -15.04 -14.03 12.09
C GLY A 31 -14.64 -15.48 12.31
N ALA A 32 -14.41 -15.85 13.59
CA ALA A 32 -14.20 -17.24 13.99
C ALA A 32 -15.31 -18.14 13.44
N GLY A 33 -14.94 -19.30 12.87
CA GLY A 33 -15.88 -20.23 12.24
C GLY A 33 -16.31 -19.88 10.80
N ARG A 34 -15.51 -19.10 10.04
CA ARG A 34 -15.73 -18.77 8.61
C ARG A 34 -16.98 -17.93 8.31
N SER A 35 -17.48 -17.16 9.27
CA SER A 35 -18.45 -16.11 8.94
C SER A 35 -17.74 -15.02 8.13
N ASP A 36 -17.89 -15.10 6.80
CA ASP A 36 -17.28 -14.19 5.85
C ASP A 36 -18.37 -13.39 5.15
N ARG A 37 -18.32 -12.06 5.31
CA ARG A 37 -19.34 -11.18 4.77
C ARG A 37 -18.74 -9.94 4.15
N VAL A 38 -19.03 -9.75 2.87
CA VAL A 38 -18.71 -8.52 2.14
C VAL A 38 -19.92 -7.57 2.16
N ARG A 39 -19.64 -6.29 2.35
CA ARG A 39 -20.59 -5.18 2.24
C ARG A 39 -20.00 -4.09 1.36
N SER A 40 -20.87 -3.36 0.69
CA SER A 40 -20.50 -2.25 -0.17
C SER A 40 -21.50 -1.11 0.05
N PHE A 41 -20.98 0.12 0.12
CA PHE A 41 -21.75 1.33 0.43
C PHE A 41 -21.34 2.42 -0.54
N GLY A 42 -22.29 3.24 -0.98
CA GLY A 42 -22.02 4.40 -1.83
C GLY A 42 -21.66 4.05 -3.28
N VAL A 43 -20.92 4.95 -3.92
CA VAL A 43 -20.60 4.89 -5.36
C VAL A 43 -19.12 4.63 -5.62
N ALA A 44 -18.85 3.80 -6.63
CA ALA A 44 -17.52 3.54 -7.17
C ALA A 44 -17.07 4.61 -8.18
N ASN A 45 -18.02 5.39 -8.72
CA ASN A 45 -17.73 6.49 -9.64
C ASN A 45 -18.76 7.61 -9.41
N LYS A 46 -18.27 8.81 -9.04
CA LYS A 46 -19.13 9.98 -8.77
C LYS A 46 -19.76 10.56 -10.04
N ALA A 47 -19.05 10.54 -11.17
CA ALA A 47 -19.53 11.11 -12.43
C ALA A 47 -20.65 10.26 -13.06
N THR A 48 -20.54 8.93 -13.01
CA THR A 48 -21.52 8.02 -13.62
C THR A 48 -22.56 7.50 -12.64
N GLY A 49 -22.41 7.76 -11.34
CA GLY A 49 -23.26 7.20 -10.29
C GLY A 49 -23.12 5.68 -10.11
N ARG A 50 -22.11 5.05 -10.73
CA ARG A 50 -21.89 3.60 -10.64
C ARG A 50 -21.74 3.19 -9.18
N GLN A 51 -22.59 2.28 -8.72
CA GLN A 51 -22.60 1.82 -7.33
C GLN A 51 -21.36 1.01 -6.96
N MET A 52 -20.95 1.07 -5.69
CA MET A 52 -19.99 0.11 -5.15
C MET A 52 -20.54 -1.31 -5.21
N SER A 53 -19.69 -2.27 -5.56
CA SER A 53 -20.06 -3.68 -5.65
C SER A 53 -19.15 -4.55 -4.77
N PRO A 54 -19.68 -5.62 -4.15
CA PRO A 54 -18.87 -6.64 -3.48
C PRO A 54 -17.80 -7.25 -4.39
N GLY A 55 -18.02 -7.28 -5.70
CA GLY A 55 -17.08 -7.79 -6.71
C GLY A 55 -16.07 -6.75 -7.22
N LEU A 56 -16.13 -5.49 -6.76
CA LEU A 56 -15.19 -4.44 -7.21
C LEU A 56 -13.78 -4.71 -6.69
N TYR A 57 -12.77 -4.53 -7.55
CA TYR A 57 -11.35 -4.55 -7.20
C TYR A 57 -10.81 -3.11 -7.16
N PRO A 58 -10.74 -2.48 -5.99
CA PRO A 58 -10.09 -1.17 -5.85
C PRO A 58 -8.56 -1.33 -5.82
N ARG A 59 -7.84 -0.25 -6.11
CA ARG A 59 -6.41 -0.19 -5.80
C ARG A 59 -6.21 -0.11 -4.29
N ILE A 60 -5.27 -0.91 -3.78
CA ILE A 60 -5.03 -1.08 -2.34
C ILE A 60 -3.86 -0.23 -1.81
N GLY A 61 -3.16 0.49 -2.69
CA GLY A 61 -2.08 1.41 -2.30
C GLY A 61 -0.99 0.73 -1.48
N SER A 62 -0.60 1.33 -0.36
CA SER A 62 0.49 0.84 0.50
C SER A 62 0.27 -0.55 1.09
N GLU A 63 -0.95 -1.09 1.09
CA GLU A 63 -1.20 -2.48 1.47
C GLU A 63 -0.42 -3.48 0.60
N THR A 64 -0.04 -3.09 -0.63
CA THR A 64 0.87 -3.87 -1.50
C THR A 64 2.22 -4.17 -0.83
N LYS A 65 2.71 -3.32 0.09
CA LYS A 65 4.01 -3.54 0.78
C LYS A 65 4.04 -4.87 1.54
N ALA A 66 2.91 -5.28 2.14
CA ALA A 66 2.84 -6.56 2.85
C ALA A 66 3.12 -7.75 1.92
N PHE A 67 2.63 -7.69 0.67
CA PHE A 67 2.89 -8.71 -0.34
C PHE A 67 4.36 -8.72 -0.74
N THR A 68 4.93 -7.55 -1.05
CA THR A 68 6.36 -7.42 -1.40
C THR A 68 7.26 -7.91 -0.27
N MET A 69 6.99 -7.49 0.97
CA MET A 69 7.77 -7.90 2.16
C MET A 69 7.62 -9.38 2.48
N THR A 70 6.54 -10.04 2.05
CA THR A 70 6.39 -11.50 2.18
C THR A 70 7.22 -12.24 1.13
N ALA A 71 7.40 -11.67 -0.07
CA ALA A 71 8.22 -12.28 -1.11
C ALA A 71 9.72 -12.28 -0.77
N VAL A 72 10.22 -11.25 -0.08
CA VAL A 72 11.65 -11.13 0.28
C VAL A 72 12.18 -12.34 1.07
N PRO A 73 11.58 -12.78 2.20
CA PRO A 73 12.06 -13.97 2.91
C PRO A 73 11.90 -15.26 2.10
N GLN A 74 10.95 -15.34 1.17
CA GLN A 74 10.82 -16.49 0.26
C GLN A 74 12.01 -16.55 -0.70
N LEU A 75 12.41 -15.41 -1.28
CA LEU A 75 13.59 -15.31 -2.14
C LEU A 75 14.90 -15.54 -1.37
N ALA A 76 14.96 -15.13 -0.10
CA ALA A 76 16.09 -15.42 0.77
C ALA A 76 16.21 -16.91 1.08
N GLY A 77 15.09 -17.60 1.30
CA GLY A 77 15.07 -19.07 1.43
C GLY A 77 15.45 -19.82 0.14
N GLN A 78 15.48 -19.13 -1.00
CA GLN A 78 15.93 -19.65 -2.30
C GLN A 78 17.35 -19.20 -2.66
N ASP A 79 18.09 -18.63 -1.71
CA ASP A 79 19.43 -18.05 -1.91
C ASP A 79 19.52 -17.03 -3.07
N THR A 80 18.38 -16.45 -3.46
CA THR A 80 18.29 -15.48 -4.56
C THR A 80 18.59 -14.06 -4.07
N VAL A 81 18.24 -13.75 -2.82
CA VAL A 81 18.47 -12.44 -2.19
C VAL A 81 18.90 -12.63 -0.73
N GLY A 82 20.06 -12.13 -0.33
CA GLY A 82 20.45 -12.08 1.08
C GLY A 82 19.86 -10.88 1.81
N LEU A 83 19.37 -11.06 3.04
CA LEU A 83 18.82 -9.95 3.86
C LEU A 83 19.88 -8.91 4.24
N VAL A 84 21.14 -9.32 4.32
CA VAL A 84 22.29 -8.44 4.61
C VAL A 84 23.02 -8.01 3.34
N ASP A 85 22.54 -8.42 2.16
CA ASP A 85 23.13 -7.97 0.90
C ASP A 85 22.92 -6.48 0.76
N PRO A 86 23.96 -5.73 0.37
CA PRO A 86 23.78 -4.38 -0.16
C PRO A 86 22.81 -4.41 -1.34
N VAL A 87 21.89 -3.47 -1.41
CA VAL A 87 20.89 -3.39 -2.49
C VAL A 87 21.54 -3.24 -3.86
N GLY A 88 22.71 -2.59 -3.92
CA GLY A 88 23.53 -2.44 -5.13
C GLY A 88 24.02 -3.76 -5.72
N ARG A 89 23.96 -4.87 -4.97
CA ARG A 89 24.20 -6.22 -5.52
C ARG A 89 23.09 -6.66 -6.49
N HIS A 90 21.88 -6.14 -6.30
CA HIS A 90 20.66 -6.55 -7.00
C HIS A 90 20.15 -5.49 -7.98
N LEU A 91 20.45 -4.21 -7.72
CA LEU A 91 19.97 -3.07 -8.50
C LEU A 91 21.04 -2.00 -8.66
N ASP A 92 21.44 -1.75 -9.91
CA ASP A 92 22.34 -0.64 -10.24
C ASP A 92 21.67 0.72 -10.06
N GLY A 93 22.49 1.75 -9.77
CA GLY A 93 22.03 3.14 -9.73
C GLY A 93 21.22 3.52 -8.49
N VAL A 94 21.23 2.68 -7.44
CA VAL A 94 20.66 3.01 -6.12
C VAL A 94 21.67 3.86 -5.34
N PRO A 95 21.35 5.12 -4.98
CA PRO A 95 22.23 5.93 -4.13
C PRO A 95 22.46 5.25 -2.77
N ASP A 96 23.71 5.19 -2.30
CA ASP A 96 24.13 4.41 -1.10
C ASP A 96 23.78 2.91 -1.17
N GLY A 97 23.58 2.37 -2.38
CA GLY A 97 23.21 0.97 -2.59
C GLY A 97 24.27 -0.03 -2.13
N ASP A 98 25.53 0.40 -2.00
CA ASP A 98 26.63 -0.38 -1.41
C ASP A 98 26.56 -0.48 0.12
N ARG A 99 25.73 0.35 0.77
CA ARG A 99 25.60 0.41 2.24
C ARG A 99 24.24 -0.04 2.74
N ILE A 100 23.16 0.33 2.03
CA ILE A 100 21.79 0.00 2.41
C ILE A 100 21.56 -1.48 2.15
N THR A 101 21.18 -2.25 3.18
CA THR A 101 20.86 -3.66 3.01
C THR A 101 19.39 -3.88 2.65
N VAL A 102 19.08 -5.07 2.11
CA VAL A 102 17.69 -5.51 1.87
C VAL A 102 16.87 -5.49 3.17
N ARG A 103 17.48 -5.83 4.31
CA ARG A 103 16.86 -5.72 5.64
C ARG A 103 16.56 -4.28 6.02
N ASP A 104 17.42 -3.32 5.69
CA ASP A 104 17.17 -1.90 5.99
C ASP A 104 15.99 -1.37 5.19
N LEU A 105 15.83 -1.78 3.92
CA LEU A 105 14.64 -1.43 3.12
C LEU A 105 13.36 -2.04 3.70
N THR A 106 13.36 -3.36 3.93
CA THR A 106 12.16 -4.05 4.45
C THR A 106 11.82 -3.65 5.89
N GLY A 107 12.81 -3.21 6.66
CA GLY A 107 12.64 -2.69 8.01
C GLY A 107 12.30 -1.20 8.09
N MET A 108 12.20 -0.49 6.95
CA MET A 108 12.01 0.97 6.88
C MET A 108 13.10 1.76 7.65
N ARG A 109 14.35 1.27 7.61
CA ARG A 109 15.51 1.82 8.34
C ARG A 109 16.62 2.33 7.43
N SER A 110 16.38 2.37 6.13
CA SER A 110 17.36 2.80 5.13
C SER A 110 17.69 4.30 5.16
N GLY A 111 17.02 5.10 6.00
CA GLY A 111 17.28 6.55 6.11
C GLY A 111 16.85 7.35 4.88
N ARG A 112 15.94 6.79 4.07
CA ARG A 112 15.48 7.38 2.80
C ARG A 112 14.23 8.21 2.99
N SER A 113 14.13 9.33 2.28
CA SER A 113 12.96 10.18 2.36
C SER A 113 11.78 9.54 1.65
N THR A 114 10.61 9.51 2.28
CA THR A 114 9.37 8.95 1.71
C THR A 114 8.80 9.78 0.55
N THR A 115 9.43 10.90 0.21
CA THR A 115 8.87 11.91 -0.69
C THR A 115 9.97 12.80 -1.25
N PRO A 116 10.08 13.00 -2.57
CA PRO A 116 10.49 14.29 -3.09
C PRO A 116 9.49 15.31 -2.52
N ARG A 117 9.99 16.32 -1.79
CA ARG A 117 9.14 17.28 -1.09
C ARG A 117 8.31 18.15 -2.05
N ASP A 118 8.67 18.19 -3.33
CA ASP A 118 8.00 18.94 -4.37
C ASP A 118 7.81 18.07 -5.65
N ASP A 119 6.62 18.21 -6.26
CA ASP A 119 6.24 17.91 -7.65
C ASP A 119 5.92 16.45 -8.06
N GLY A 120 4.70 16.01 -7.75
CA GLY A 120 3.99 15.03 -8.60
C GLY A 120 4.29 13.54 -8.40
N PHE A 121 5.17 13.14 -7.47
CA PHE A 121 5.45 11.70 -7.26
C PHE A 121 4.22 10.90 -6.83
N PHE A 122 3.28 11.47 -6.07
CA PHE A 122 2.02 10.78 -5.74
C PHE A 122 1.00 10.84 -6.88
N GLU A 123 1.02 11.91 -7.68
CA GLU A 123 0.14 12.07 -8.84
C GLU A 123 0.50 11.11 -9.98
N ALA A 124 1.79 10.85 -10.17
CA ALA A 124 2.31 9.97 -11.21
C ALA A 124 1.74 8.53 -11.14
N PRO A 125 1.89 7.77 -10.04
CA PRO A 125 1.32 6.43 -9.92
C PRO A 125 -0.21 6.48 -9.76
N THR A 126 -0.81 7.63 -9.41
CA THR A 126 -2.27 7.74 -9.32
C THR A 126 -2.96 7.99 -10.64
N SER A 127 -2.30 8.73 -11.54
CA SER A 127 -2.78 9.05 -12.88
C SER A 127 -2.38 7.98 -13.90
N ASP A 128 -1.18 7.41 -13.76
CA ASP A 128 -0.68 6.29 -14.56
C ASP A 128 -0.17 5.16 -13.63
N PRO A 129 -1.05 4.20 -13.29
CA PRO A 129 -0.68 3.06 -12.44
C PRO A 129 0.39 2.14 -13.03
N GLN A 130 0.69 2.25 -14.33
CA GLN A 130 1.67 1.41 -15.02
C GLN A 130 3.00 2.13 -15.26
N ARG A 131 3.12 3.40 -14.84
CA ARG A 131 4.35 4.18 -14.98
C ARG A 131 5.52 3.48 -14.31
N ALA A 132 6.57 3.22 -15.09
CA ALA A 132 7.85 2.74 -14.59
C ALA A 132 8.66 3.90 -13.98
N PHE A 133 9.43 3.60 -12.94
CA PHE A 133 10.37 4.54 -12.33
C PHE A 133 11.76 3.92 -12.27
N SER A 134 12.79 4.69 -12.61
CA SER A 134 14.18 4.29 -12.38
C SER A 134 14.55 4.44 -10.90
N PRO A 135 15.47 3.63 -10.35
CA PRO A 135 15.94 3.77 -8.96
C PRO A 135 16.34 5.21 -8.60
N ALA A 136 17.17 5.85 -9.42
CA ALA A 136 17.60 7.24 -9.20
C ALA A 136 16.45 8.27 -9.18
N ALA A 137 15.29 7.97 -9.79
CA ALA A 137 14.17 8.92 -9.89
C ALA A 137 13.26 8.93 -8.65
N VAL A 138 13.34 7.91 -7.79
CA VAL A 138 12.44 7.75 -6.63
C VAL A 138 13.16 7.87 -5.30
N ASP A 139 14.48 8.02 -5.34
CA ASP A 139 15.33 7.64 -4.23
C ASP A 139 16.26 8.80 -3.87
N ARG A 140 15.93 9.56 -2.82
CA ARG A 140 16.80 10.64 -2.28
C ARG A 140 17.11 10.42 -0.78
N PRO A 141 18.33 10.78 -0.31
CA PRO A 141 18.69 10.70 1.11
C PRO A 141 17.84 11.66 1.95
N LEU A 142 17.50 11.30 3.19
CA LEU A 142 17.01 12.28 4.16
C LEU A 142 18.16 13.25 4.49
N HIS A 143 17.99 14.53 4.17
CA HIS A 143 18.92 15.56 4.65
C HIS A 143 18.92 15.54 6.20
N ARG A 144 20.09 15.33 6.81
CA ARG A 144 20.27 15.60 8.24
C ARG A 144 20.04 17.09 8.45
N GLN A 145 18.99 17.47 9.19
CA GLN A 145 18.95 18.80 9.80
C GLN A 145 20.12 18.86 10.79
N ALA A 146 21.05 19.78 10.52
CA ALA A 146 22.12 20.15 11.43
C ALA A 146 21.57 20.98 12.59
#